data_AF-A0A7V9HW27-F1
#
_entry.id   AF-A0A7V9HW27-F1
#
_cell.length_a   1.000
_cell.length_b   1.000
_cell.length_c   1.000
_cell.angle_alpha   90.00
_cell.angle_beta   90.00
_cell.angle_gamma   90.00
#
_symmetry.space_group_name_H-M   'P 1'
#
loop_
_entity.id
_entity.type
_entity.pdbx_description
1 polymer ?
#
loop_
_entity_poly.entity_id
_entity_poly.type
_entity_poly.pdbx_seq_one_letter_code
_entity_poly.pdbx_strand_id
1 'polypeptide(L)'
;MQPITMFLASLLVVVATFSSAWSQTGVKVEPQGSDSSQPKPTSDADETNGARTTAAESPEKPAVWIHLVGGGQMQVDEVIERSEGIWYKRGNISTFLERARVVRIERVSATKPISVTDPLRGSGTWRISDSAKVESFFLGRFGRSLPLGAFGQSDLHTRWGLDHRNGMDVSLHPDSPEGRTLISFLRTEGIPFLAFRGPIPGVATGPHIHVGNPSPRFSGRK
;
A
#
# COMPACT_ATOMS: atom_id res chain seq x y z
N MET A 1 -57.03 -8.65 14.70
CA MET A 1 -57.68 -7.45 14.12
C MET A 1 -57.44 -6.25 15.04
N GLN A 2 -56.40 -5.46 14.75
CA GLN A 2 -56.23 -4.04 15.11
C GLN A 2 -55.17 -3.46 14.13
N PRO A 3 -55.20 -2.15 13.79
CA PRO A 3 -54.82 -1.68 12.45
C PRO A 3 -53.52 -0.85 12.35
N ILE A 4 -52.95 -0.89 11.14
CA ILE A 4 -52.41 0.20 10.30
C ILE A 4 -51.67 1.35 11.02
N THR A 5 -50.39 1.54 10.66
CA THR A 5 -49.85 2.89 10.48
C THR A 5 -48.88 2.90 9.29
N MET A 6 -49.34 3.50 8.20
CA MET A 6 -48.54 3.90 7.04
C MET A 6 -47.58 5.03 7.45
N PHE A 7 -46.31 4.94 7.03
CA PHE A 7 -45.46 6.11 6.88
C PHE A 7 -45.09 6.26 5.41
N LEU A 8 -45.76 7.22 4.77
CA LEU A 8 -45.33 7.88 3.54
C LEU A 8 -44.57 9.13 3.96
N ALA A 9 -43.36 9.38 3.44
CA ALA A 9 -42.90 10.73 3.09
C ALA A 9 -41.52 10.73 2.42
N SER A 10 -41.53 11.24 1.18
CA SER A 10 -40.63 12.27 0.65
C SER A 10 -39.12 12.00 0.48
N LEU A 11 -38.84 11.56 -0.75
CA LEU A 11 -37.89 12.15 -1.70
C LEU A 11 -37.41 13.59 -1.36
N LEU A 12 -36.10 13.76 -1.25
CA LEU A 12 -35.42 15.04 -1.50
C LEU A 12 -34.18 14.76 -2.37
N VAL A 13 -34.27 15.14 -3.64
CA VAL A 13 -33.14 15.19 -4.58
C VAL A 13 -32.46 16.53 -4.39
N VAL A 14 -31.19 16.53 -4.00
CA VAL A 14 -30.33 17.72 -4.03
C VAL A 14 -29.35 17.55 -5.19
N VAL A 15 -29.63 18.24 -6.29
CA VAL A 15 -28.68 18.49 -7.38
C VAL A 15 -27.80 19.66 -6.94
N ALA A 16 -26.49 19.41 -6.82
CA ALA A 16 -25.49 20.47 -6.72
C ALA A 16 -24.56 20.37 -7.93
N THR A 17 -24.74 21.28 -8.88
CA THR A 17 -23.78 21.55 -9.96
C THR A 17 -22.73 22.53 -9.45
N PHE A 18 -21.46 22.19 -9.63
CA PHE A 18 -20.37 23.17 -9.50
C PHE A 18 -19.45 23.03 -10.72
N SER A 19 -19.51 24.05 -11.57
CA SER A 19 -18.58 24.29 -12.68
C SER A 19 -17.63 25.42 -12.30
N SER A 20 -16.34 25.20 -12.51
CA SER A 20 -15.32 26.20 -12.87
C SER A 20 -14.03 25.41 -13.16
N ALA A 21 -13.45 25.36 -14.36
CA ALA A 21 -13.01 26.41 -15.28
C ALA A 21 -11.91 27.29 -14.68
N TRP A 22 -10.66 26.85 -14.81
CA TRP A 22 -9.49 27.71 -14.89
C TRP A 22 -8.60 27.26 -16.05
N SER A 23 -8.60 28.09 -17.08
CA SER A 23 -7.56 28.19 -18.10
C SER A 23 -6.59 29.28 -17.66
N GLN A 24 -5.28 29.11 -17.84
CA GLN A 24 -4.48 29.98 -18.72
C GLN A 24 -2.98 29.66 -18.67
N THR A 25 -2.40 29.70 -19.89
CA THR A 25 -1.06 30.19 -20.28
C THR A 25 0.16 29.43 -19.74
N GLY A 26 1.02 28.79 -20.54
CA GLY A 26 1.30 28.97 -21.96
C GLY A 26 2.27 30.13 -22.20
N VAL A 27 3.56 29.91 -21.92
CA VAL A 27 4.66 30.74 -22.45
C VAL A 27 5.71 29.82 -23.04
N LYS A 28 5.85 29.92 -24.37
CA LYS A 28 6.84 29.28 -25.22
C LYS A 28 7.87 30.35 -25.57
N VAL A 29 9.14 30.13 -25.25
CA VAL A 29 10.26 30.93 -25.81
C VAL A 29 11.44 30.01 -26.09
N GLU A 30 11.70 29.79 -27.37
CA GLU A 30 13.00 29.50 -28.00
C GLU A 30 12.93 30.18 -29.39
N PRO A 31 14.04 30.57 -30.06
CA PRO A 31 15.15 29.67 -30.38
C PRO A 31 16.59 30.25 -30.34
N GLN A 32 17.53 29.31 -30.23
CA GLN A 32 18.85 29.18 -30.86
C GLN A 32 19.75 30.38 -31.21
N GLY A 33 21.01 30.27 -30.78
CA GLY A 33 22.19 30.89 -31.38
C GLY A 33 23.47 30.14 -30.94
N SER A 34 24.09 29.44 -31.88
CA SER A 34 25.31 28.63 -31.78
C SER A 34 26.59 29.48 -31.68
N ASP A 35 27.60 29.01 -30.93
CA ASP A 35 28.83 28.41 -31.50
C ASP A 35 30.10 28.63 -30.64
N SER A 36 30.98 27.63 -30.71
CA SER A 36 32.44 27.67 -30.58
C SER A 36 33.14 27.58 -29.20
N SER A 37 33.75 26.39 -29.01
CA SER A 37 35.18 26.17 -28.71
C SER A 37 35.64 25.84 -27.27
N GLN A 38 36.01 24.56 -27.12
CA GLN A 38 37.00 24.02 -26.17
C GLN A 38 38.43 24.52 -26.51
N PRO A 39 39.43 24.50 -25.59
CA PRO A 39 40.01 23.24 -25.08
C PRO A 39 40.45 23.22 -23.60
N LYS A 40 40.73 21.98 -23.15
CA LYS A 40 41.25 21.52 -21.84
C LYS A 40 42.78 21.78 -21.69
N PRO A 41 43.29 21.95 -20.47
CA PRO A 41 44.38 21.10 -19.95
C PRO A 41 44.15 20.74 -18.45
N THR A 42 44.03 19.47 -18.04
CA THR A 42 45.08 18.59 -17.45
C THR A 42 46.13 19.27 -16.56
N SER A 43 46.07 19.01 -15.24
CA SER A 43 47.24 18.70 -14.40
C SER A 43 46.80 18.04 -13.09
N ASP A 44 47.40 16.89 -12.81
CA ASP A 44 47.31 16.08 -11.59
C ASP A 44 48.09 16.71 -10.42
N ALA A 45 47.65 16.40 -9.18
CA ALA A 45 48.40 16.28 -7.90
C ALA A 45 47.37 16.43 -6.77
N ASP A 46 46.89 15.35 -6.15
CA ASP A 46 47.50 14.56 -5.06
C ASP A 46 47.44 15.25 -3.68
N GLU A 47 47.19 14.39 -2.70
CA GLU A 47 47.34 14.57 -1.25
C GLU A 47 46.08 14.83 -0.38
N THR A 48 45.45 13.70 -0.03
CA THR A 48 45.27 13.20 1.35
C THR A 48 44.80 14.17 2.45
N ASN A 49 43.60 13.93 2.99
CA ASN A 49 43.40 13.81 4.44
C ASN A 49 41.98 13.38 4.83
N GLY A 50 41.91 12.54 5.86
CA GLY A 50 40.80 12.56 6.80
C GLY A 50 39.79 11.43 6.64
N ALA A 51 40.11 10.30 7.28
CA ALA A 51 39.13 9.34 7.75
C ALA A 51 37.93 10.07 8.39
N ARG A 52 36.74 9.86 7.82
CA ARG A 52 35.50 10.08 8.56
C ARG A 52 34.68 8.81 8.44
N THR A 53 34.85 7.99 9.48
CA THR A 53 33.91 6.99 9.98
C THR A 53 32.48 7.39 9.63
N THR A 54 31.91 6.80 8.58
CA THR A 54 30.47 6.81 8.38
C THR A 54 29.90 5.81 9.36
N ALA A 55 29.37 6.38 10.45
CA ALA A 55 28.58 5.71 11.45
C ALA A 55 27.55 4.80 10.78
N ALA A 56 27.53 3.54 11.22
CA ALA A 56 26.45 2.61 10.92
C ALA A 56 25.13 3.25 11.36
N GLU A 57 24.35 3.65 10.37
CA GLU A 57 23.04 4.25 10.50
C GLU A 57 22.08 3.19 11.06
N SER A 58 21.66 3.42 12.30
CA SER A 58 20.69 2.60 13.03
C SER A 58 19.34 2.65 12.30
N PRO A 59 18.63 1.53 12.12
CA PRO A 59 17.42 1.50 11.29
C PRO A 59 16.35 2.44 11.86
N GLU A 60 15.90 3.38 11.03
CA GLU A 60 14.83 4.35 11.28
C GLU A 60 13.59 3.66 11.86
N LYS A 61 13.36 3.86 13.17
CA LYS A 61 12.12 3.46 13.83
C LYS A 61 11.03 4.48 13.50
N PRO A 62 9.78 4.05 13.24
CA PRO A 62 8.71 4.97 12.87
C PRO A 62 8.43 5.97 14.01
N ALA A 63 8.32 7.24 13.67
CA ALA A 63 7.99 8.31 14.59
C ALA A 63 6.49 8.30 14.92
N VAL A 64 6.12 7.85 16.12
CA VAL A 64 4.72 7.90 16.58
C VAL A 64 4.49 9.22 17.34
N TRP A 65 3.44 9.96 17.00
CA TRP A 65 3.04 11.19 17.70
C TRP A 65 1.85 10.89 18.61
N ILE A 66 1.97 11.21 19.90
CA ILE A 66 0.87 11.18 20.87
C ILE A 66 0.42 12.61 21.13
N HIS A 67 -0.85 12.90 20.86
CA HIS A 67 -1.53 14.15 21.19
C HIS A 67 -2.18 14.02 22.57
N LEU A 68 -1.79 14.89 23.49
CA LEU A 68 -2.24 14.93 24.88
C LEU A 68 -3.42 15.89 25.07
N VAL A 69 -4.20 15.64 26.11
CA VAL A 69 -5.23 16.57 26.58
C VAL A 69 -4.56 17.89 27.01
N GLY A 70 -5.04 19.02 26.48
CA GLY A 70 -4.43 20.34 26.66
C GLY A 70 -3.56 20.82 25.48
N GLY A 71 -3.51 20.06 24.38
CA GLY A 71 -2.89 20.49 23.12
C GLY A 71 -1.39 20.22 23.00
N GLY A 72 -0.77 19.60 24.02
CA GLY A 72 0.61 19.12 23.93
C GLY A 72 0.73 17.91 23.01
N GLN A 73 1.83 17.80 22.28
CA GLN A 73 2.12 16.63 21.44
C GLN A 73 3.52 16.10 21.75
N MET A 74 3.71 14.79 21.63
CA MET A 74 4.99 14.14 21.88
C MET A 74 5.32 13.06 20.86
N GLN A 75 6.56 13.08 20.37
CA GLN A 75 7.11 12.05 19.50
C GLN A 75 7.68 10.89 20.34
N VAL A 76 7.38 9.67 19.96
CA VAL A 76 7.78 8.43 20.62
C VAL A 76 8.13 7.36 19.58
N ASP A 77 8.97 6.41 19.97
CA ASP A 77 9.44 5.34 19.07
C ASP A 77 8.40 4.21 18.92
N GLU A 78 7.60 3.99 19.96
CA GLU A 78 6.64 2.90 20.03
C GLU A 78 5.48 3.26 20.97
N VAL A 79 4.27 2.79 20.64
CA VAL A 79 3.08 2.92 21.46
C VAL A 79 2.33 1.60 21.54
N ILE A 80 2.20 1.06 22.75
CA ILE A 80 1.44 -0.14 23.07
C ILE A 80 0.20 0.28 23.88
N GLU A 81 -0.97 0.05 23.32
CA GLU A 81 -2.24 0.32 23.99
C GLU A 81 -2.68 -0.91 24.79
N ARG A 82 -2.92 -0.72 26.09
CA ARG A 82 -3.49 -1.74 26.99
C ARG A 82 -4.84 -1.24 27.56
N SER A 83 -5.50 -2.10 28.32
CA SER A 83 -6.76 -1.79 29.00
C SER A 83 -6.59 -0.69 30.07
N GLU A 84 -5.46 -0.69 30.76
CA GLU A 84 -5.14 0.26 31.84
C GLU A 84 -4.65 1.63 31.31
N GLY A 85 -4.10 1.69 30.10
CA GLY A 85 -3.59 2.93 29.52
C GLY A 85 -2.67 2.67 28.33
N ILE A 86 -1.76 3.60 28.09
CA ILE A 86 -0.91 3.66 26.92
C ILE A 86 0.54 3.62 27.39
N TRP A 87 1.26 2.57 27.02
CA TRP A 87 2.70 2.50 27.22
C TRP A 87 3.39 3.06 25.99
N TYR A 88 4.27 4.05 26.18
CA TYR A 88 5.09 4.57 25.10
C TYR A 88 6.57 4.42 25.40
N LYS A 89 7.38 4.30 24.35
CA LYS A 89 8.83 4.19 24.44
C LYS A 89 9.50 5.41 23.81
N ARG A 90 10.46 6.01 24.53
CA ARG A 90 11.33 7.07 24.01
C ARG A 90 12.78 6.72 24.34
N GLY A 91 13.52 6.28 23.34
CA GLY A 91 14.86 5.68 23.50
C GLY A 91 14.80 4.42 24.36
N ASN A 92 15.51 4.43 25.49
CA ASN A 92 15.53 3.33 26.44
C ASN A 92 14.50 3.46 27.58
N ILE A 93 13.66 4.50 27.54
CA ILE A 93 12.70 4.78 28.61
C ILE A 93 11.31 4.34 28.13
N SER A 94 10.68 3.45 28.89
CA SER A 94 9.26 3.09 28.73
C SER A 94 8.46 3.81 29.81
N THR A 95 7.47 4.58 29.41
CA THR A 95 6.63 5.36 30.33
C THR A 95 5.17 5.05 30.10
N PHE A 96 4.44 4.92 31.20
CA PHE A 96 3.00 4.75 31.18
C PHE A 96 2.29 6.09 31.10
N LEU A 97 1.24 6.14 30.28
CA LEU A 97 0.37 7.29 30.09
C LEU A 97 -1.07 6.83 30.19
N GLU A 98 -1.81 7.37 31.16
CA GLU A 98 -3.23 7.04 31.30
C GLU A 98 -4.04 7.43 30.07
N ARG A 99 -4.99 6.58 29.68
CA ARG A 99 -5.80 6.76 28.47
C ARG A 99 -6.57 8.09 28.48
N ALA A 100 -7.00 8.54 29.66
CA ALA A 100 -7.70 9.82 29.83
C ALA A 100 -6.86 11.05 29.44
N ARG A 101 -5.53 10.92 29.34
CA ARG A 101 -4.62 12.01 29.01
C ARG A 101 -4.27 12.06 27.52
N VAL A 102 -4.78 11.13 26.72
CA VAL A 102 -4.49 11.03 25.28
C VAL A 102 -5.73 11.32 24.45
N VAL A 103 -5.61 12.31 23.57
CA VAL A 103 -6.65 12.71 22.63
C VAL A 103 -6.54 11.91 21.34
N ARG A 104 -5.31 11.70 20.84
CA ARG A 104 -5.07 11.02 19.56
C ARG A 104 -3.66 10.44 19.51
N ILE A 105 -3.51 9.29 18.86
CA ILE A 105 -2.19 8.73 18.51
C ILE A 105 -2.08 8.74 16.99
N GLU A 106 -1.17 9.53 16.47
CA GLU A 106 -0.81 9.56 15.05
C GLU A 106 0.45 8.73 14.84
N ARG A 107 0.29 7.53 14.32
CA ARG A 107 1.42 6.70 13.90
C ARG A 107 1.88 7.22 12.53
N VAL A 108 2.79 8.20 12.54
CA VAL A 108 3.53 8.57 11.33
C VAL A 108 4.55 7.47 11.13
N SER A 109 4.13 6.39 10.47
CA SER A 109 5.08 5.47 9.91
C SER A 109 6.07 6.32 9.13
N ALA A 110 7.34 6.28 9.52
CA ALA A 110 8.41 6.42 8.57
C ALA A 110 8.15 5.30 7.56
N THR A 111 7.29 5.60 6.59
CA THR A 111 7.30 4.98 5.30
C THR A 111 8.67 5.38 4.77
N LYS A 112 9.70 4.63 5.18
CA LYS A 112 10.68 4.18 4.20
C LYS A 112 9.81 3.83 3.00
N PRO A 113 9.97 4.47 1.83
CA PRO A 113 9.31 3.95 0.65
C PRO A 113 9.70 2.49 0.66
N ILE A 114 8.72 1.63 0.94
CA ILE A 114 8.89 0.22 0.70
C ILE A 114 9.12 0.25 -0.79
N SER A 115 10.40 0.21 -1.17
CA SER A 115 10.82 -0.05 -2.52
C SER A 115 9.88 -1.12 -2.99
N VAL A 116 9.22 -0.83 -4.09
CA VAL A 116 8.24 -1.70 -4.73
C VAL A 116 8.98 -2.97 -5.18
N THR A 117 9.39 -3.84 -4.26
CA THR A 117 10.07 -5.13 -4.48
C THR A 117 10.37 -5.78 -3.14
N ASP A 118 9.39 -6.46 -2.56
CA ASP A 118 9.62 -7.90 -2.40
C ASP A 118 8.28 -8.60 -2.62
N PRO A 119 7.99 -9.09 -3.84
CA PRO A 119 6.96 -10.11 -3.96
C PRO A 119 7.44 -11.24 -3.07
N LEU A 120 6.71 -11.56 -2.00
CA LEU A 120 6.98 -12.80 -1.27
C LEU A 120 6.66 -13.93 -2.26
N ARG A 121 7.64 -14.28 -3.09
CA ARG A 121 7.57 -15.41 -4.01
C ARG A 121 7.45 -16.64 -3.12
N GLY A 122 6.24 -17.15 -3.00
CA GLY A 122 6.09 -18.55 -2.62
C GLY A 122 6.94 -19.37 -3.58
N SER A 123 7.78 -20.27 -3.06
CA SER A 123 8.57 -21.20 -3.88
C SER A 123 7.71 -22.36 -4.43
N GLY A 124 6.39 -22.24 -4.38
CA GLY A 124 5.44 -23.27 -4.79
C GLY A 124 5.21 -23.29 -6.29
N THR A 125 5.07 -24.49 -6.85
CA THR A 125 4.64 -24.77 -8.24
C THR A 125 3.16 -24.45 -8.44
N TRP A 126 2.74 -23.21 -8.18
CA TRP A 126 1.34 -22.82 -8.30
C TRP A 126 0.81 -23.01 -9.72
N ARG A 127 -0.34 -23.67 -9.81
CA ARG A 127 -1.18 -23.74 -11.00
C ARG A 127 -2.57 -23.24 -10.67
N ILE A 128 -3.28 -22.65 -11.64
CA ILE A 128 -4.67 -22.22 -11.44
C ILE A 128 -5.60 -23.36 -11.04
N SER A 129 -5.26 -24.61 -11.38
CA SER A 129 -5.97 -25.81 -10.91
C SER A 129 -5.93 -26.01 -9.39
N ASP A 130 -4.98 -25.38 -8.71
CA ASP A 130 -4.82 -25.45 -7.26
C ASP A 130 -5.74 -24.46 -6.52
N SER A 131 -6.51 -23.63 -7.25
CA SER A 131 -7.43 -22.63 -6.68
C SER A 131 -8.46 -23.22 -5.72
N ALA A 132 -8.91 -24.44 -5.98
CA ALA A 132 -9.92 -25.14 -5.19
C ALA A 132 -9.52 -25.26 -3.71
N LYS A 133 -8.21 -25.35 -3.41
CA LYS A 133 -7.69 -25.37 -2.04
C LYS A 133 -7.93 -24.04 -1.32
N VAL A 134 -7.72 -22.92 -2.02
CA VAL A 134 -7.92 -21.57 -1.49
C VAL A 134 -9.40 -21.27 -1.32
N GLU A 135 -10.22 -21.65 -2.30
CA GLU A 135 -11.68 -21.51 -2.25
C GLU A 135 -12.27 -22.32 -1.09
N SER A 136 -11.85 -23.58 -0.93
CA SER A 136 -12.32 -24.46 0.16
C SER A 136 -11.92 -23.94 1.53
N PHE A 137 -10.67 -23.46 1.69
CA PHE A 137 -10.23 -22.81 2.92
C PHE A 137 -11.12 -21.61 3.26
N PHE A 138 -11.36 -20.73 2.28
CA PHE A 138 -12.13 -19.51 2.52
C PHE A 138 -13.60 -19.84 2.88
N LEU A 139 -14.21 -20.76 2.14
CA LEU A 139 -15.56 -21.24 2.39
C LEU A 139 -15.67 -21.86 3.79
N GLY A 140 -14.74 -22.74 4.16
CA GLY A 140 -14.71 -23.35 5.50
C GLY A 140 -14.48 -22.35 6.62
N ARG A 141 -13.67 -21.30 6.38
CA ARG A 141 -13.32 -20.30 7.39
C ARG A 141 -14.42 -19.26 7.63
N PHE A 142 -15.11 -18.85 6.57
CA PHE A 142 -16.03 -17.70 6.58
C PHE A 142 -17.49 -18.05 6.22
N GLY A 143 -17.77 -19.29 5.82
CA GLY A 143 -19.12 -19.75 5.49
C GLY A 143 -19.68 -19.15 4.20
N ARG A 144 -18.83 -18.58 3.35
CA ARG A 144 -19.21 -17.99 2.06
C ARG A 144 -18.12 -18.18 1.01
N SER A 145 -18.50 -18.11 -0.26
CA SER A 145 -17.55 -18.22 -1.37
C SER A 145 -16.48 -17.11 -1.36
N LEU A 146 -15.30 -17.45 -1.87
CA LEU A 146 -14.19 -16.53 -2.08
C LEU A 146 -14.63 -15.40 -3.03
N PRO A 147 -14.51 -14.10 -2.65
CA PRO A 147 -14.93 -13.01 -3.51
C PRO A 147 -13.90 -12.79 -4.62
N LEU A 148 -14.08 -13.46 -5.76
CA LEU A 148 -13.19 -13.35 -6.90
C LEU A 148 -13.46 -12.05 -7.69
N GLY A 149 -12.40 -11.33 -8.02
CA GLY A 149 -12.38 -10.24 -8.99
C GLY A 149 -11.94 -10.69 -10.39
N ALA A 150 -11.09 -11.72 -10.46
CA ALA A 150 -10.72 -12.39 -11.70
C ALA A 150 -10.29 -13.84 -11.42
N PHE A 151 -10.65 -14.77 -12.31
CA PHE A 151 -10.21 -16.15 -12.26
C PHE A 151 -9.52 -16.50 -13.58
N GLY A 152 -8.20 -16.55 -13.59
CA GLY A 152 -7.44 -16.58 -14.83
C GLY A 152 -7.50 -15.25 -15.59
N GLN A 153 -7.33 -15.30 -16.91
CA GLN A 153 -7.25 -14.10 -17.75
C GLN A 153 -8.56 -13.31 -17.76
N SER A 154 -8.47 -11.98 -17.66
CA SER A 154 -9.60 -11.08 -17.87
C SER A 154 -9.29 -10.03 -18.95
N ASP A 155 -10.33 -9.35 -19.44
CA ASP A 155 -10.18 -8.29 -20.47
C ASP A 155 -9.26 -7.15 -20.02
N LEU A 156 -9.28 -6.83 -18.73
CA LEU A 156 -8.38 -5.83 -18.15
C LEU A 156 -6.92 -6.27 -18.30
N HIS A 157 -6.61 -7.51 -17.93
CA HIS A 157 -5.28 -8.09 -18.05
C HIS A 157 -4.83 -8.13 -19.51
N THR A 158 -5.71 -8.53 -20.43
CA THR A 158 -5.41 -8.56 -21.87
C THR A 158 -5.06 -7.16 -22.39
N ARG A 159 -5.86 -6.15 -22.05
CA ARG A 159 -5.63 -4.75 -22.45
C ARG A 159 -4.35 -4.15 -21.86
N TRP A 160 -3.93 -4.60 -20.68
CA TRP A 160 -2.67 -4.18 -20.06
C TRP A 160 -1.47 -5.05 -20.44
N GLY A 161 -1.68 -6.03 -21.32
CA GLY A 161 -0.64 -6.95 -21.78
C GLY A 161 -0.10 -7.85 -20.68
N LEU A 162 -0.91 -8.17 -19.66
CA LEU A 162 -0.57 -9.03 -18.53
C LEU A 162 -1.11 -10.44 -18.76
N ASP A 163 -0.26 -11.46 -18.59
CA ASP A 163 -0.64 -12.86 -18.65
C ASP A 163 -1.05 -13.36 -17.26
N HIS A 164 -2.34 -13.25 -16.98
CA HIS A 164 -2.98 -13.63 -15.71
C HIS A 164 -3.64 -15.02 -15.78
N ARG A 165 -3.40 -15.82 -16.83
CA ARG A 165 -4.03 -17.15 -17.01
C ARG A 165 -3.76 -18.13 -15.86
N ASN A 166 -2.65 -17.96 -15.17
CA ASN A 166 -2.24 -18.83 -14.06
C ASN A 166 -2.40 -18.15 -12.68
N GLY A 167 -3.23 -17.11 -12.57
CA GLY A 167 -3.50 -16.41 -11.32
C GLY A 167 -5.00 -16.19 -11.09
N MET A 168 -5.36 -15.81 -9.87
CA MET A 168 -6.71 -15.34 -9.55
C MET A 168 -6.61 -14.11 -8.64
N ASP A 169 -7.50 -13.15 -8.84
CA ASP A 169 -7.58 -11.96 -8.00
C ASP A 169 -8.75 -12.08 -7.05
N VAL A 170 -8.49 -11.84 -5.77
CA VAL A 170 -9.48 -11.85 -4.69
C VAL A 170 -9.75 -10.41 -4.28
N SER A 171 -11.01 -10.01 -4.38
CA SER A 171 -11.53 -8.66 -4.08
C SER A 171 -11.61 -8.37 -2.58
N LEU A 172 -10.51 -8.60 -1.85
CA LEU A 172 -10.33 -8.29 -0.44
C LEU A 172 -9.21 -7.28 -0.27
N HIS A 173 -9.44 -6.29 0.60
CA HIS A 173 -8.36 -5.43 1.04
C HIS A 173 -7.34 -6.25 1.88
N PRO A 174 -6.03 -6.19 1.61
CA PRO A 174 -5.01 -6.96 2.35
C PRO A 174 -5.05 -6.75 3.87
N ASP A 175 -5.39 -5.54 4.30
CA ASP A 175 -5.47 -5.17 5.72
C ASP A 175 -6.88 -5.33 6.32
N SER A 176 -7.83 -5.95 5.60
CA SER A 176 -9.10 -6.38 6.22
C SER A 176 -8.89 -7.63 7.10
N PRO A 177 -9.78 -7.93 8.07
CA PRO A 177 -9.69 -9.16 8.85
C PRO A 177 -9.65 -10.44 7.99
N GLU A 178 -10.48 -10.49 6.94
CA GLU A 178 -10.51 -11.62 6.00
C GLU A 178 -9.26 -11.67 5.12
N GLY A 179 -8.80 -10.51 4.62
CA GLY A 179 -7.57 -10.41 3.82
C GLY A 179 -6.33 -10.87 4.59
N ARG A 180 -6.16 -10.46 5.85
CA ARG A 180 -5.06 -10.93 6.71
C ARG A 180 -5.12 -12.44 6.95
N THR A 181 -6.32 -12.98 7.15
CA THR A 181 -6.53 -14.42 7.37
C THR A 181 -6.15 -15.22 6.11
N LEU A 182 -6.58 -14.76 4.92
CA LEU A 182 -6.21 -15.35 3.65
C LEU A 182 -4.70 -15.28 3.41
N ILE A 183 -4.07 -14.12 3.63
CA ILE A 183 -2.61 -13.96 3.49
C ILE A 183 -1.85 -14.90 4.43
N SER A 184 -2.31 -15.08 5.67
CA SER A 184 -1.71 -16.03 6.61
C SER A 184 -1.78 -17.46 6.08
N PHE A 185 -2.93 -17.86 5.55
CA PHE A 185 -3.10 -19.18 4.94
C PHE A 185 -2.18 -19.37 3.73
N LEU A 186 -2.14 -18.42 2.80
CA LEU A 186 -1.30 -18.50 1.60
C LEU A 186 0.19 -18.64 1.96
N ARG A 187 0.64 -17.93 3.01
CA ARG A 187 2.01 -18.06 3.56
C ARG A 187 2.26 -19.45 4.13
N THR A 188 1.37 -19.95 4.98
CA THR A 188 1.50 -21.29 5.60
C THR A 188 1.55 -22.39 4.55
N GLU A 189 0.75 -22.26 3.48
CA GLU A 189 0.67 -23.25 2.41
C GLU A 189 1.75 -23.08 1.33
N GLY A 190 2.65 -22.10 1.45
CA GLY A 190 3.67 -21.81 0.44
C GLY A 190 3.10 -21.38 -0.91
N ILE A 191 1.87 -20.86 -0.93
CA ILE A 191 1.19 -20.40 -2.14
C ILE A 191 1.69 -18.99 -2.48
N PRO A 192 2.23 -18.73 -3.68
CA PRO A 192 2.66 -17.40 -4.09
C PRO A 192 1.48 -16.43 -4.14
N PHE A 193 1.69 -15.17 -3.76
CA PHE A 193 0.66 -14.13 -3.84
C PHE A 193 1.28 -12.72 -3.89
N LEU A 194 0.50 -11.74 -4.35
CA LEU A 194 0.78 -10.31 -4.24
C LEU A 194 -0.38 -9.62 -3.51
N ALA A 195 -0.07 -8.64 -2.67
CA ALA A 195 -1.06 -7.89 -1.92
C ALA A 195 -1.02 -6.42 -2.32
N PHE A 196 -2.07 -5.95 -3.00
CA PHE A 196 -2.21 -4.57 -3.43
C PHE A 196 -3.06 -3.80 -2.43
N ARG A 197 -2.50 -2.74 -1.84
CA ARG A 197 -3.20 -1.86 -0.88
C ARG A 197 -3.86 -0.65 -1.55
N GLY A 198 -3.69 -0.50 -2.85
CA GLY A 198 -4.16 0.65 -3.60
C GLY A 198 -3.90 0.47 -5.09
N PRO A 199 -4.34 1.43 -5.91
CA PRO A 199 -4.08 1.41 -7.33
C PRO A 199 -2.59 1.56 -7.64
N ILE A 200 -2.12 0.82 -8.64
CA ILE A 200 -0.78 0.93 -9.22
C ILE A 200 -0.98 1.04 -10.74
N PRO A 201 -0.62 2.17 -11.39
CA PRO A 201 -0.83 2.36 -12.82
C PRO A 201 -0.28 1.20 -13.66
N GLY A 202 -1.17 0.59 -14.48
CA GLY A 202 -0.81 -0.53 -15.36
C GLY A 202 -0.51 -1.86 -14.67
N VAL A 203 -0.82 -1.99 -13.38
CA VAL A 203 -0.63 -3.22 -12.58
C VAL A 203 -1.88 -3.57 -11.76
N ALA A 204 -2.45 -2.61 -11.02
CA ALA A 204 -3.61 -2.82 -10.16
C ALA A 204 -4.58 -1.62 -10.22
N THR A 205 -5.88 -1.86 -10.32
CA THR A 205 -6.91 -0.81 -10.31
C THR A 205 -7.35 -0.39 -8.91
N GLY A 206 -7.04 -1.19 -7.89
CA GLY A 206 -7.42 -0.95 -6.50
C GLY A 206 -6.94 -2.06 -5.56
N PRO A 207 -7.33 -2.02 -4.28
CA PRO A 207 -6.88 -3.01 -3.31
C PRO A 207 -7.45 -4.40 -3.59
N HIS A 208 -6.59 -5.39 -3.69
CA HIS A 208 -6.95 -6.80 -3.85
C HIS A 208 -5.75 -7.70 -3.49
N ILE A 209 -6.00 -9.01 -3.39
CA ILE A 209 -4.97 -10.03 -3.21
C ILE A 209 -4.91 -10.85 -4.48
N HIS A 210 -3.80 -10.79 -5.20
CA HIS A 210 -3.52 -11.67 -6.33
C HIS A 210 -2.92 -12.97 -5.80
N VAL A 211 -3.52 -14.11 -6.16
CA VAL A 211 -3.07 -15.45 -5.77
C VAL A 211 -2.46 -16.15 -6.98
N GLY A 212 -1.25 -16.64 -6.79
CA GLY A 212 -0.43 -17.25 -7.83
C GLY A 212 0.85 -16.49 -8.11
N ASN A 213 1.57 -16.98 -9.12
CA ASN A 213 2.80 -16.34 -9.60
C ASN A 213 2.48 -14.99 -10.24
N PRO A 214 3.37 -13.98 -10.10
CA PRO A 214 3.17 -12.68 -10.73
C PRO A 214 2.90 -12.80 -12.23
N SER A 215 1.88 -12.09 -12.72
CA SER A 215 1.55 -12.06 -14.14
C SER A 215 2.68 -11.40 -14.96
N PRO A 216 3.41 -12.15 -15.79
CA PRO A 216 4.38 -11.55 -16.69
C PRO A 216 3.65 -10.74 -17.76
N ARG A 217 4.35 -9.79 -18.38
CA ARG A 217 3.84 -9.20 -19.61
C ARG A 217 3.91 -10.23 -20.73
N PHE A 218 2.94 -10.22 -21.64
CA PHE A 218 3.09 -10.98 -22.89
C PHE A 218 4.40 -10.54 -23.53
N SER A 219 5.32 -11.48 -23.73
CA SER A 219 6.52 -11.22 -24.50
C SER A 219 6.06 -10.84 -25.90
N GLY A 220 6.17 -9.56 -26.24
CA GLY A 220 5.85 -9.09 -27.58
C GLY A 220 6.68 -9.91 -28.57
N ARG A 221 6.01 -10.65 -29.45
CA ARG A 221 6.64 -10.99 -30.72
C ARG A 221 6.82 -9.65 -31.42
N LYS A 222 8.06 -9.21 -31.58
CA LYS A 222 8.40 -8.09 -32.46
C LYS A 222 7.89 -8.38 -33.87
#